data_AF-A0A3C2B4L5-F1
#
_entry.id   AF-A0A3C2B4L5-F1
#
_cell.length_a   1.000
_cell.length_b   1.000
_cell.length_c   1.000
_cell.angle_alpha   90.00
_cell.angle_beta   90.00
_cell.angle_gamma   90.00
#
_symmetry.space_group_name_H-M   'P 1'
#
loop_
_entity.id
_entity.type
_entity.pdbx_description
1 polymer ?
#
loop_
_entity_poly.entity_id
_entity_poly.type
_entity_poly.pdbx_seq_one_letter_code
_entity_poly.pdbx_strand_id
1 'polypeptide(L)'
;PSTTAGPTSLSVRIVPQHDPDNIATAETTIVVGGSFDRRINLLQPAQRGRRGAGFEMMVDNKGNTQANVRLHLVDPSGRVEGDFDPPAAGIEPG
;
A
#
# COMPACT_ATOMS: atom_id res chain seq x y z
N PRO A 1 5.92 0.82 -5.91
CA PRO A 1 6.90 1.89 -5.60
C PRO A 1 7.67 1.46 -4.35
N SER A 2 9.00 1.66 -4.32
CA SER A 2 9.87 0.99 -3.34
C SER A 2 10.24 1.82 -2.11
N THR A 3 9.79 3.06 -1.98
CA THR A 3 10.20 3.97 -0.89
C THR A 3 9.01 4.41 -0.06
N THR A 4 8.95 3.95 1.19
CA THR A 4 7.93 4.32 2.18
C THR A 4 7.87 5.84 2.40
N ALA A 5 6.66 6.37 2.57
CA ALA A 5 6.46 7.77 2.89
C ALA A 5 7.00 8.12 4.28
N GLY A 6 7.49 9.35 4.43
CA GLY A 6 7.98 9.88 5.71
C GLY A 6 9.44 10.37 5.67
N PRO A 7 9.98 10.77 6.84
CA PRO A 7 11.35 11.24 6.97
C PRO A 7 12.35 10.13 6.65
N THR A 8 13.24 10.39 5.70
CA THR A 8 14.33 9.50 5.31
C THR A 8 15.66 10.21 5.50
N SER A 9 16.54 9.64 6.32
CA SER A 9 17.89 10.17 6.53
C SER A 9 18.75 9.97 5.28
N LEU A 10 19.43 11.03 4.85
CA LEU A 10 20.44 10.99 3.79
C LEU A 10 21.75 11.53 4.36
N SER A 11 22.85 10.81 4.16
CA SER A 11 24.19 11.30 4.47
C SER A 11 25.05 11.34 3.22
N VAL A 12 25.84 12.41 3.09
CA VAL A 12 26.85 12.59 2.04
C VAL A 12 28.21 12.57 2.72
N ARG A 13 29.03 11.58 2.36
CA ARG A 13 30.41 11.45 2.84
C ARG A 13 31.38 11.86 1.73
N ILE A 14 32.21 12.84 2.02
CA ILE A 14 33.24 13.38 1.13
C ILE A 14 34.59 12.83 1.59
N VAL A 15 35.27 12.12 0.69
CA VAL A 15 36.61 11.57 0.93
C VAL A 15 37.59 12.22 -0.06
N PRO A 16 38.47 13.13 0.39
CA PRO A 16 39.46 13.76 -0.48
C PRO A 16 40.46 12.74 -1.02
N GLN A 17 40.86 12.88 -2.29
CA GLN A 17 41.81 11.94 -2.90
C GLN A 17 43.26 12.13 -2.43
N HIS A 18 43.63 13.35 -2.05
CA HIS A 18 45.01 13.69 -1.64
C HIS A 18 45.26 13.59 -0.14
N ASP A 19 44.19 13.50 0.66
CA ASP A 19 44.24 13.34 2.11
C ASP A 19 43.03 12.50 2.55
N PRO A 20 43.11 11.16 2.39
CA PRO A 20 41.98 10.25 2.61
C PRO A 20 41.47 10.23 4.05
N ASP A 21 42.28 10.70 5.00
CA ASP A 21 41.96 10.72 6.43
C ASP A 21 41.11 11.96 6.80
N ASN A 22 41.11 13.00 5.97
CA ASN A 22 40.32 14.22 6.18
C ASN A 22 38.90 14.11 5.61
N ILE A 23 38.10 13.25 6.23
CA ILE A 23 36.73 12.96 5.80
C ILE A 23 35.77 14.04 6.32
N ALA A 24 34.89 14.53 5.44
CA ALA A 24 33.76 15.37 5.83
C ALA A 24 32.43 14.62 5.60
N THR A 25 31.49 14.77 6.53
CA THR A 25 30.14 14.19 6.43
C THR A 25 29.10 15.28 6.60
N ALA A 26 28.13 15.32 5.69
CA ALA A 26 26.94 16.16 5.81
C ALA A 26 25.70 15.26 5.91
N GLU A 27 24.84 15.54 6.89
CA GLU A 27 23.59 14.81 7.09
C GLU A 27 22.39 15.71 6.80
N THR A 28 21.36 15.13 6.20
CA THR A 28 20.09 15.81 5.95
C THR A 28 18.93 14.82 6.03
N THR A 29 17.72 15.34 6.10
CA THR A 29 16.48 14.54 6.09
C THR A 29 15.65 14.93 4.88
N ILE A 30 15.32 13.95 4.05
CA ILE A 30 14.38 14.10 2.94
C ILE A 30 13.00 13.67 3.44
N VAL A 31 11.96 14.45 3.12
CA VAL A 31 10.57 14.05 3.37
C VAL A 31 10.01 13.42 2.11
N VAL A 32 9.78 12.11 2.15
CA VAL A 32 9.15 11.38 1.04
C VAL A 32 7.64 11.59 1.12
N GLY A 33 7.07 12.18 0.07
CA GLY A 33 5.63 12.39 -0.05
C GLY A 33 4.85 11.07 -0.14
N GLY A 34 3.63 11.09 0.38
CA GLY A 34 2.69 9.97 0.27
C GLY A 34 2.13 9.85 -1.15
N SER A 35 2.11 8.62 -1.66
CA SER A 35 1.44 8.20 -2.89
C SER A 35 0.40 7.15 -2.56
N PHE A 36 -0.80 7.33 -3.11
CA PHE A 36 -1.98 6.53 -2.80
C PHE A 36 -2.53 5.90 -4.08
N ASP A 37 -2.07 4.71 -4.44
CA ASP A 37 -2.64 3.89 -5.52
C ASP A 37 -3.12 2.57 -4.92
N ARG A 38 -4.43 2.36 -4.92
CA ARG A 38 -5.08 1.18 -4.35
C ARG A 38 -5.98 0.57 -5.41
N ARG A 39 -5.89 -0.74 -5.60
CA ARG A 39 -6.65 -1.46 -6.62
C ARG A 39 -7.37 -2.64 -6.02
N ILE A 40 -8.54 -2.94 -6.57
CA ILE A 40 -9.30 -4.13 -6.22
C ILE A 40 -9.44 -4.95 -7.49
N ASN A 41 -9.02 -6.20 -7.42
CA ASN A 41 -9.03 -7.15 -8.53
C ASN A 41 -9.87 -8.36 -8.15
N LEU A 42 -10.68 -8.87 -9.09
CA LEU A 42 -11.36 -10.15 -8.93
C LEU A 42 -10.38 -11.27 -9.30
N LEU A 43 -10.13 -12.20 -8.38
CA LEU A 43 -9.22 -13.33 -8.61
C LEU A 43 -9.86 -14.43 -9.43
N GLN A 44 -11.15 -14.66 -9.22
CA GLN A 44 -11.93 -15.65 -9.97
C GLN A 44 -13.31 -15.11 -10.35
N PRO A 45 -13.92 -15.61 -11.44
CA PRO A 45 -15.32 -15.38 -11.72
C PRO A 45 -16.20 -15.82 -10.56
N ALA A 46 -17.37 -15.20 -10.44
CA ALA A 46 -18.32 -15.52 -9.37
C ALA A 46 -18.66 -17.02 -9.34
N GLN A 47 -18.48 -17.66 -8.20
CA GLN A 47 -18.99 -19.01 -7.97
C GLN A 47 -20.48 -18.92 -7.65
N ARG A 48 -21.33 -19.17 -8.65
CA ARG A 48 -22.79 -18.96 -8.56
C ARG A 48 -23.52 -20.22 -8.13
N GLY A 49 -24.43 -20.05 -7.18
CA GLY A 49 -25.48 -21.02 -6.85
C GLY A 49 -26.87 -20.44 -7.17
N ARG A 50 -27.93 -21.20 -6.88
CA ARG A 50 -29.32 -20.79 -7.17
C ARG A 50 -29.76 -19.51 -6.46
N ARG A 51 -29.18 -19.19 -5.30
CA ARG A 51 -29.56 -18.06 -4.44
C ARG A 51 -28.38 -17.25 -3.92
N GLY A 52 -27.18 -17.42 -4.47
CA GLY A 52 -25.99 -16.78 -3.95
C GLY A 52 -24.83 -16.82 -4.93
N ALA A 53 -23.80 -16.02 -4.65
CA ALA A 53 -22.56 -15.99 -5.40
C ALA A 53 -21.39 -15.68 -4.47
N GLY A 54 -20.33 -16.48 -4.53
CA GLY A 54 -19.06 -16.19 -3.88
C GLY A 54 -18.10 -15.48 -4.84
N PHE A 55 -17.37 -14.50 -4.32
CA PHE A 55 -16.35 -13.76 -5.07
C PHE A 55 -15.05 -13.81 -4.29
N GLU A 56 -13.95 -14.08 -4.97
CA GLU A 56 -12.63 -13.92 -4.40
C GLU A 56 -11.99 -12.66 -4.99
N MET A 57 -11.52 -11.78 -4.11
CA MET A 57 -10.99 -10.48 -4.48
C MET A 57 -9.64 -10.27 -3.81
N MET A 58 -8.77 -9.56 -4.51
CA MET A 58 -7.48 -9.12 -4.01
C MET A 58 -7.47 -7.60 -3.96
N VAL A 59 -6.96 -7.07 -2.86
CA VAL A 59 -6.74 -5.63 -2.70
C VAL A 59 -5.24 -5.37 -2.72
N ASP A 60 -4.79 -4.58 -3.69
CA ASP A 60 -3.40 -4.22 -3.87
C ASP A 60 -3.15 -2.79 -3.39
N ASN A 61 -2.07 -2.60 -2.61
CA ASN A 61 -1.57 -1.27 -2.27
C ASN A 61 -0.30 -0.96 -3.06
N LYS A 62 -0.47 -0.35 -4.23
CA LYS A 62 0.63 0.19 -5.05
C LYS A 62 1.05 1.58 -4.62
N GLY A 63 0.53 2.10 -3.51
CA GLY A 63 1.03 3.31 -2.86
C GLY A 63 2.34 3.05 -2.10
N ASN A 64 2.80 4.07 -1.37
CA ASN A 64 3.96 3.98 -0.48
C ASN A 64 3.62 4.28 0.99
N THR A 65 2.33 4.31 1.31
CA THR A 65 1.78 4.49 2.66
C THR A 65 0.87 3.32 2.97
N GLN A 66 0.80 2.89 4.23
CA GLN A 66 -0.13 1.83 4.67
C GLN A 66 -1.58 2.17 4.28
N ALA A 67 -2.28 1.24 3.67
CA ALA A 67 -3.66 1.40 3.26
C ALA A 67 -4.60 0.64 4.21
N ASN A 68 -5.52 1.36 4.84
CA ASN A 68 -6.62 0.75 5.58
C ASN A 68 -7.88 0.73 4.70
N VAL A 69 -8.39 -0.47 4.43
CA VAL A 69 -9.54 -0.69 3.57
C VAL A 69 -10.64 -1.35 4.38
N ARG A 70 -11.87 -0.84 4.24
CA ARG A 70 -13.08 -1.41 4.84
C ARG A 70 -14.11 -1.65 3.75
N LEU A 71 -14.65 -2.86 3.70
CA LEU A 71 -15.56 -3.29 2.66
C LEU A 71 -17.01 -3.23 3.16
N HIS A 72 -17.90 -2.71 2.32
CA HIS A 72 -19.31 -2.56 2.62
C HIS A 72 -20.15 -2.88 1.39
N LEU A 73 -21.23 -3.64 1.57
CA LEU A 73 -22.16 -3.97 0.50
C LEU A 73 -23.09 -2.78 0.28
N VAL A 74 -23.11 -2.27 -0.94
CA VAL A 74 -24.06 -1.24 -1.37
C VAL A 74 -25.08 -1.89 -2.29
N ASP A 75 -26.23 -2.27 -1.71
CA ASP A 75 -27.39 -2.79 -2.45
C ASP A 75 -28.60 -1.85 -2.28
N PRO A 76 -28.87 -0.97 -3.25
CA PRO A 76 -30.03 -0.09 -3.22
C PRO A 76 -31.38 -0.83 -3.22
N SER A 77 -31.41 -2.10 -3.66
CA SER A 77 -32.65 -2.87 -3.74
C SER A 77 -33.07 -3.50 -2.41
N GLY A 78 -32.13 -3.65 -1.46
CA GLY A 78 -32.34 -4.33 -0.18
C GLY A 78 -32.73 -5.80 -0.33
N ARG A 79 -32.38 -6.43 -1.44
CA ARG A 79 -32.73 -7.83 -1.76
C ARG A 79 -31.56 -8.78 -1.57
N VAL A 80 -30.37 -8.24 -1.35
CA VAL A 80 -29.12 -9.00 -1.22
C VAL A 80 -28.55 -8.77 0.17
N GLU A 81 -28.26 -9.87 0.85
CA GLU A 81 -27.37 -9.89 2.00
C GLU A 81 -26.00 -10.37 1.55
N GLY A 82 -24.96 -9.84 2.15
CA GLY A 82 -23.59 -10.25 1.89
C GLY A 82 -22.64 -9.75 2.96
N ASP A 83 -21.61 -10.53 3.16
CA ASP A 83 -20.52 -10.25 4.09
C ASP A 83 -19.18 -10.21 3.34
N PHE A 84 -18.17 -9.69 4.02
CA PHE A 84 -16.80 -9.67 3.54
C PHE A 84 -15.92 -10.28 4.63
N ASP A 85 -15.09 -11.24 4.25
CA ASP A 85 -14.14 -11.88 5.13
C ASP A 85 -12.71 -11.75 4.56
N PRO A 86 -11.82 -10.94 5.16
CA PRO A 86 -12.08 -10.06 6.30
C PRO A 86 -12.88 -8.79 5.92
N PRO A 87 -13.63 -8.17 6.85
CA PRO A 87 -14.41 -6.96 6.57
C PRO A 87 -13.54 -5.69 6.49
N ALA A 88 -12.32 -5.76 7.03
CA ALA A 88 -11.32 -4.71 6.94
C ALA A 88 -9.92 -5.33 6.85
N ALA A 89 -9.04 -4.66 6.11
CA ALA A 89 -7.65 -5.07 5.94
C ALA A 89 -6.72 -3.86 5.99
N GLY A 90 -5.62 -4.00 6.74
CA GLY A 90 -4.46 -3.13 6.66
C GLY A 90 -3.46 -3.73 5.67
N ILE A 91 -3.11 -2.99 4.64
CA ILE A 91 -2.28 -3.46 3.52
C ILE A 91 -1.04 -2.60 3.46
N GLU A 92 0.10 -3.20 3.73
CA GLU A 92 1.38 -2.54 3.59
C GLU A 92 1.67 -2.18 2.12
N PRO A 93 2.48 -1.14 1.86
CA PRO A 93 2.98 -0.87 0.51
C PRO A 93 3.69 -2.09 -0.09
N GLY A 94 3.30 -2.52 -1.30
CA GLY A 94 3.95 -3.67 -1.97
C GLY A 94 3.09 -4.38 -3.01
#